data_AF-A0A373VHY4-F1
#
_entry.id   AF-A0A373VHY4-F1
#
_cell.length_a   1.000
_cell.length_b   1.000
_cell.length_c   1.000
_cell.angle_alpha   90.00
_cell.angle_beta   90.00
_cell.angle_gamma   90.00
#
_symmetry.space_group_name_H-M   'P 1'
#
loop_
_entity.id
_entity.type
_entity.pdbx_description
1 polymer ?
#
loop_
_entity_poly.entity_id
_entity_poly.type
_entity_poly.pdbx_seq_one_letter_code
_entity_poly.pdbx_strand_id
1 'polypeptide(L)'
;MMFHEELRKSLDEMNCTQKELAEAGNLPASTVNRYVSGKRVPEQRSEQLEKILDGLQILSNRKKYTGFSRENFYKILEKQLEITSFDYERFRKNLNMLIDTLEIKVSKMTKELYYEPSYIQRIKSGQRRPADPEDFAGKVAAYILEHHIADRTGIRQLLGVEKDKIRNDEEAVKALEEWLCTGEDPLVDPTDIFLRKIDEFDLNECLHKIDKSGESYVTLPFTTRKIYYGKEGMMKAEMNFIRLTLASESMEPSIHYSDMPVENIFGNPEFCNRWIEGLMLLQKKGLKLVVIHNMSRSLHELLLGMEKWIPVYMAGQMESYCLYQSRRNNFCNGIRVSGAVALREGAVRGFDEDSKYYVTEKKEEVAYYNKQIRNLISRANVLMKVYREENKQEFSRFLLEDQKEQGKRRNILPSLPLYTMSEATLDEIISENYFSSEFIRELKYYYLNQKTRVEDILKHSEMENEVAVQEETNIQFCFIPLAGIFGGQELWYSADLYKKHLEETRNFAASHTNYILIENSAPKFRNLQVSIMDENWIMLSKTKNPTIHFVIQEPKLCKTVWKMIEKRKAKESRE
;
A
#
# COMPACT_ATOMS: atom_id res chain seq x y z
N MET A 1 -43.28 -3.55 17.22
CA MET A 1 -43.80 -4.81 16.68
C MET A 1 -43.08 -5.07 15.38
N MET A 2 -42.35 -6.18 15.31
CA MET A 2 -41.55 -6.60 14.17
C MET A 2 -42.39 -7.47 13.22
N PHE A 3 -41.97 -7.59 11.96
CA PHE A 3 -42.63 -8.38 10.93
C PHE A 3 -42.92 -9.82 11.36
N HIS A 4 -41.96 -10.47 12.03
CA HIS A 4 -42.13 -11.85 12.49
C HIS A 4 -43.16 -11.99 13.63
N GLU A 5 -43.32 -10.95 14.46
CA GLU A 5 -44.29 -10.91 15.55
C GLU A 5 -45.70 -10.77 14.98
N GLU A 6 -45.89 -9.86 14.01
CA GLU A 6 -47.17 -9.71 13.32
C GLU A 6 -47.52 -10.94 12.49
N LEU A 7 -46.53 -11.57 11.85
CA LEU A 7 -46.71 -12.81 11.11
C LEU A 7 -47.16 -13.94 12.03
N ARG A 8 -46.54 -14.08 13.21
CA ARG A 8 -46.91 -15.10 14.20
C ARG A 8 -48.30 -14.83 14.77
N LYS A 9 -48.56 -13.59 15.18
CA LYS A 9 -49.87 -13.15 15.67
C LYS A 9 -50.99 -13.44 14.67
N SER A 10 -50.77 -13.12 13.40
CA SER A 10 -51.75 -13.38 12.34
C SER A 10 -52.04 -14.87 12.17
N LEU A 11 -51.00 -15.73 12.23
CA LEU A 11 -51.16 -17.18 12.16
C LEU A 11 -51.92 -17.73 13.38
N ASP A 12 -51.60 -17.24 14.57
CA ASP A 12 -52.24 -17.66 15.82
C ASP A 12 -53.73 -17.25 15.82
N GLU A 13 -54.06 -16.01 15.42
CA GLU A 13 -55.44 -15.51 15.34
C GLU A 13 -56.27 -16.22 14.25
N MET A 14 -55.64 -16.68 13.17
CA MET A 14 -56.30 -17.51 12.15
C MET A 14 -56.37 -19.00 12.52
N ASN A 15 -55.75 -19.41 13.63
CA ASN A 15 -55.53 -20.81 14.01
C ASN A 15 -54.94 -21.63 12.85
N CYS A 16 -53.84 -21.12 12.29
CA CYS A 16 -53.11 -21.66 11.15
C CYS A 16 -51.67 -21.99 11.53
N THR A 17 -51.16 -23.06 10.94
CA THR A 17 -49.76 -23.48 11.09
C THR A 17 -48.86 -22.82 10.05
N GLN A 18 -47.55 -22.78 10.34
CA GLN A 18 -46.54 -22.33 9.37
C GLN A 18 -46.53 -23.17 8.09
N LYS A 19 -46.94 -24.46 8.20
CA LYS A 19 -47.06 -25.38 7.06
C LYS A 19 -48.21 -24.96 6.14
N GLU A 20 -49.37 -24.63 6.70
CA GLU A 20 -50.50 -24.12 5.92
C GLU A 20 -50.17 -22.81 5.20
N LEU A 21 -49.37 -21.93 5.83
CA LEU A 21 -48.88 -20.71 5.17
C LEU A 21 -47.89 -21.02 4.03
N ALA A 22 -46.99 -21.98 4.22
CA ALA A 22 -46.05 -22.40 3.19
C ALA A 22 -46.77 -22.96 1.95
N GLU A 23 -47.80 -23.78 2.16
CA GLU A 23 -48.64 -24.32 1.09
C GLU A 23 -49.46 -23.23 0.41
N ALA A 24 -50.11 -22.35 1.17
CA ALA A 24 -50.94 -21.27 0.63
C ALA A 24 -50.12 -20.23 -0.16
N GLY A 25 -48.92 -19.88 0.32
CA GLY A 25 -48.03 -18.91 -0.33
C GLY A 25 -47.10 -19.51 -1.39
N ASN A 26 -47.17 -20.82 -1.66
CA ASN A 26 -46.25 -21.53 -2.55
C ASN A 26 -44.76 -21.27 -2.20
N LEU A 27 -44.43 -21.41 -0.91
CA LEU A 27 -43.09 -21.19 -0.36
C LEU A 27 -42.56 -22.47 0.30
N PRO A 28 -41.23 -22.72 0.29
CA PRO A 28 -40.65 -23.79 1.07
C PRO A 28 -40.93 -23.61 2.57
N ALA A 29 -41.33 -24.68 3.26
CA ALA A 29 -41.60 -24.63 4.71
C ALA A 29 -40.41 -24.10 5.53
N SER A 30 -39.17 -24.41 5.10
CA SER A 30 -37.95 -23.89 5.72
C SER A 30 -37.80 -22.37 5.60
N THR A 31 -38.29 -21.78 4.51
CA THR A 31 -38.31 -20.33 4.28
C THR A 31 -39.32 -19.65 5.19
N VAL A 32 -40.54 -20.18 5.28
CA VAL A 32 -41.58 -19.65 6.18
C VAL A 32 -41.15 -19.72 7.64
N ASN A 33 -40.56 -20.84 8.07
CA ASN A 33 -40.07 -20.99 9.44
C ASN A 33 -38.99 -19.94 9.79
N ARG A 34 -38.09 -19.61 8.85
CA ARG A 34 -37.09 -18.54 9.06
C ARG A 34 -37.72 -17.16 9.21
N TYR A 35 -38.81 -16.86 8.50
CA TYR A 35 -39.55 -15.60 8.66
C TYR A 35 -40.33 -15.56 9.98
N VAL A 36 -41.02 -16.64 10.37
CA VAL A 36 -41.80 -16.70 11.61
C VAL A 36 -40.92 -16.73 12.87
N SER A 37 -39.71 -17.31 12.78
CA SER A 37 -38.73 -17.30 13.86
C SER A 37 -37.94 -15.99 13.98
N GLY A 38 -38.10 -15.06 13.04
CA GLY A 38 -37.33 -13.81 13.01
C GLY A 38 -35.89 -13.97 12.50
N LYS A 39 -35.45 -15.19 12.14
CA LYS A 39 -34.12 -15.45 11.57
C LYS A 39 -33.91 -14.84 10.18
N ARG A 40 -35.00 -14.44 9.51
CA ARG A 40 -34.99 -13.74 8.23
C ARG A 40 -36.11 -12.71 8.21
N VAL A 41 -35.88 -11.59 7.56
CA VAL A 41 -36.89 -10.57 7.26
C VAL A 41 -37.02 -10.48 5.73
N PRO A 42 -38.23 -10.38 5.15
CA PRO A 42 -38.37 -10.22 3.72
C PRO A 42 -37.81 -8.87 3.25
N GLU A 43 -37.28 -8.82 2.03
CA GLU A 43 -36.88 -7.56 1.40
C GLU A 43 -38.11 -6.81 0.90
N GLN A 44 -38.07 -5.47 0.94
CA GLN A 44 -39.15 -4.62 0.44
C GLN A 44 -39.35 -4.90 -1.06
N ARG A 45 -40.59 -5.19 -1.47
CA ARG A 45 -40.97 -5.55 -2.85
C ARG A 45 -40.36 -6.87 -3.37
N SER A 46 -39.91 -7.76 -2.49
CA SER A 46 -39.45 -9.09 -2.90
C SER A 46 -40.60 -10.01 -3.28
N GLU A 47 -40.37 -10.91 -4.24
CA GLU A 47 -41.32 -11.96 -4.61
C GLU A 47 -41.70 -12.83 -3.39
N GLN A 48 -40.75 -13.02 -2.46
CA GLN A 48 -41.01 -13.77 -1.22
C GLN A 48 -41.96 -13.03 -0.28
N LEU A 49 -41.89 -11.69 -0.20
CA LEU A 49 -42.84 -10.90 0.57
C LEU A 49 -44.25 -11.05 -0.01
N GLU A 50 -44.40 -10.89 -1.32
CA GLU A 50 -45.72 -11.03 -1.98
C GLU A 50 -46.30 -12.42 -1.76
N LYS A 51 -45.48 -13.47 -1.92
CA LYS A 51 -45.90 -14.85 -1.65
C LYS A 51 -46.36 -15.09 -0.21
N ILE A 52 -45.73 -14.45 0.78
CA ILE A 52 -46.19 -14.51 2.19
C ILE A 52 -47.54 -13.81 2.33
N LEU A 53 -47.69 -12.61 1.77
CA LEU A 53 -48.93 -11.82 1.88
C LEU A 53 -50.10 -12.47 1.14
N ASP A 54 -49.84 -13.08 -0.02
CA ASP A 54 -50.82 -13.87 -0.78
C ASP A 54 -51.24 -15.10 0.00
N GLY A 55 -50.29 -15.84 0.58
CA GLY A 55 -50.58 -16.98 1.45
C GLY A 55 -51.46 -16.59 2.65
N LEU A 56 -51.15 -15.47 3.31
CA LEU A 56 -51.96 -14.95 4.42
C LEU A 56 -53.36 -14.53 3.97
N GLN A 57 -53.50 -13.89 2.80
CA GLN A 57 -54.81 -13.52 2.25
C GLN A 57 -55.67 -14.75 1.92
N ILE A 58 -55.07 -15.82 1.39
CA ILE A 58 -55.77 -17.07 1.12
C ILE A 58 -56.25 -17.70 2.44
N LEU A 59 -55.39 -17.72 3.47
CA LEU A 59 -55.75 -18.27 4.77
C LEU A 59 -56.82 -17.44 5.47
N SER A 60 -56.74 -16.11 5.43
CA SER A 60 -57.74 -15.22 6.04
C SER A 60 -59.12 -15.43 5.43
N ASN A 61 -59.20 -15.54 4.10
CA ASN A 61 -60.45 -15.83 3.40
C ASN A 61 -61.02 -17.21 3.78
N ARG A 62 -60.18 -18.25 3.85
CA ARG A 62 -60.60 -19.60 4.25
C ARG A 62 -61.12 -19.67 5.69
N LYS A 63 -60.49 -18.94 6.60
CA LYS A 63 -60.83 -18.92 8.03
C LYS A 63 -61.86 -17.85 8.40
N LYS A 64 -62.33 -17.07 7.41
CA LYS A 64 -63.25 -15.92 7.60
C LYS A 64 -62.70 -14.88 8.60
N TYR A 65 -61.38 -14.72 8.63
CA TYR A 65 -60.70 -13.77 9.50
C TYR A 65 -60.60 -12.40 8.80
N THR A 66 -61.08 -11.35 9.46
CA THR A 66 -61.18 -9.99 8.90
C THR A 66 -60.06 -9.04 9.36
N GLY A 67 -59.18 -9.47 10.26
CA GLY A 67 -58.10 -8.64 10.80
C GLY A 67 -56.85 -8.55 9.91
N PHE A 68 -56.82 -9.25 8.77
CA PHE A 68 -55.67 -9.22 7.87
C PHE A 68 -55.65 -7.95 7.03
N SER A 69 -54.53 -7.22 7.07
CA SER A 69 -54.29 -6.05 6.22
C SER A 69 -52.89 -6.13 5.61
N ARG A 70 -52.81 -6.21 4.28
CA ARG A 70 -51.52 -6.14 3.54
C ARG A 70 -50.80 -4.83 3.85
N GLU A 71 -51.53 -3.72 3.90
CA GLU A 71 -51.00 -2.39 4.20
C GLU A 71 -50.38 -2.32 5.60
N ASN A 72 -50.93 -3.04 6.58
CA ASN A 72 -50.35 -3.13 7.92
C ASN A 72 -48.99 -3.84 7.90
N PHE A 73 -48.88 -4.96 7.18
CA PHE A 73 -47.59 -5.65 7.02
C PHE A 73 -46.56 -4.79 6.28
N TYR A 74 -46.98 -4.03 5.28
CA TYR A 74 -46.11 -3.07 4.60
C TYR A 74 -45.65 -1.96 5.55
N LYS A 75 -46.55 -1.36 6.33
CA LYS A 75 -46.22 -0.33 7.33
C LYS A 75 -45.32 -0.87 8.46
N ILE A 76 -45.54 -2.10 8.91
CA ILE A 76 -44.70 -2.74 9.93
C ILE A 76 -43.32 -3.05 9.36
N LEU A 77 -43.24 -3.55 8.12
CA LEU A 77 -41.96 -3.78 7.46
C LEU A 77 -41.22 -2.47 7.22
N GLU A 78 -41.90 -1.43 6.73
CA GLU A 78 -41.35 -0.08 6.52
C GLU A 78 -40.87 0.51 7.83
N LYS A 79 -41.70 0.51 8.88
CA LYS A 79 -41.32 0.98 10.22
C LYS A 79 -40.20 0.15 10.83
N GLN A 80 -40.16 -1.16 10.61
CA GLN A 80 -39.03 -2.00 11.06
C GLN A 80 -37.76 -1.65 10.30
N LEU A 81 -37.85 -1.35 9.00
CA LEU A 81 -36.73 -0.91 8.18
C LEU A 81 -36.27 0.51 8.57
N GLU A 82 -37.17 1.38 8.99
CA GLU A 82 -36.87 2.70 9.57
C GLU A 82 -36.26 2.59 10.98
N ILE A 83 -36.72 1.63 11.80
CA ILE A 83 -36.20 1.36 13.15
C ILE A 83 -34.82 0.69 13.09
N THR A 84 -34.52 -0.11 12.06
CA THR A 84 -33.15 -0.56 11.80
C THR A 84 -32.33 0.62 11.28
N SER A 85 -31.85 1.46 12.19
CA SER A 85 -30.99 2.63 11.98
C SER A 85 -29.64 2.33 11.29
N PHE A 86 -29.46 1.14 10.73
CA PHE A 86 -28.24 0.68 10.12
C PHE A 86 -28.23 1.00 8.62
N ASP A 87 -27.29 1.82 8.19
CA ASP A 87 -27.12 2.18 6.78
C ASP A 87 -26.36 1.08 6.01
N TYR A 88 -27.11 0.11 5.49
CA TYR A 88 -26.56 -0.99 4.69
C TYR A 88 -25.87 -0.54 3.40
N GLU A 89 -26.29 0.58 2.82
CA GLU A 89 -25.67 1.10 1.60
C GLU A 89 -24.31 1.72 1.90
N ARG A 90 -24.20 2.47 3.00
CA ARG A 90 -22.93 2.96 3.54
C ARG A 90 -22.00 1.81 3.87
N PHE A 91 -22.48 0.83 4.65
CA PHE A 91 -21.68 -0.36 4.97
C PHE A 91 -21.16 -1.07 3.73
N ARG A 92 -22.02 -1.29 2.71
CA ARG A 92 -21.61 -1.90 1.45
C ARG A 92 -20.52 -1.09 0.76
N LYS A 93 -20.64 0.23 0.70
CA LYS A 93 -19.63 1.11 0.10
C LYS A 93 -18.31 1.00 0.85
N ASN A 94 -18.35 1.06 2.18
CA ASN A 94 -17.16 1.01 3.04
C ASN A 94 -16.46 -0.35 2.96
N LEU A 95 -17.22 -1.45 2.95
CA LEU A 95 -16.67 -2.79 2.76
C LEU A 95 -15.97 -2.94 1.39
N ASN A 96 -16.60 -2.45 0.31
CA ASN A 96 -15.98 -2.51 -1.01
C ASN A 96 -14.70 -1.66 -1.06
N MET A 97 -14.74 -0.44 -0.50
CA MET A 97 -13.57 0.43 -0.43
C MET A 97 -12.43 -0.22 0.36
N LEU A 98 -12.72 -0.82 1.51
CA LEU A 98 -11.74 -1.54 2.32
C LEU A 98 -11.10 -2.71 1.57
N ILE A 99 -11.94 -3.54 0.93
CA ILE A 99 -11.48 -4.67 0.10
C ILE A 99 -10.56 -4.19 -1.02
N ASP A 100 -10.93 -3.11 -1.68
CA ASP A 100 -10.18 -2.60 -2.82
C ASP A 100 -8.87 -1.96 -2.35
N THR A 101 -8.89 -1.10 -1.32
CA THR A 101 -7.70 -0.40 -0.79
C THR A 101 -6.65 -1.38 -0.26
N LEU A 102 -7.05 -2.43 0.45
CA LEU A 102 -6.13 -3.43 1.03
C LEU A 102 -5.88 -4.64 0.11
N GLU A 103 -6.42 -4.62 -1.11
CA GLU A 103 -6.36 -5.71 -2.09
C GLU A 103 -6.76 -7.08 -1.51
N ILE A 104 -7.86 -7.10 -0.77
CA ILE A 104 -8.32 -8.29 -0.06
C ILE A 104 -8.83 -9.32 -1.06
N LYS A 105 -8.24 -10.53 -1.00
CA LYS A 105 -8.80 -11.69 -1.70
C LYS A 105 -10.04 -12.17 -0.97
N VAL A 106 -11.22 -11.77 -1.43
CA VAL A 106 -12.52 -12.13 -0.82
C VAL A 106 -12.63 -13.64 -0.56
N SER A 107 -12.14 -14.49 -1.46
CA SER A 107 -12.16 -15.94 -1.29
C SER A 107 -11.37 -16.46 -0.07
N LYS A 108 -10.37 -15.71 0.40
CA LYS A 108 -9.61 -16.03 1.61
C LYS A 108 -10.37 -15.55 2.84
N MET A 109 -10.84 -14.31 2.82
CA MET A 109 -11.65 -13.75 3.89
C MET A 109 -12.89 -14.59 4.17
N THR A 110 -13.60 -15.06 3.13
CA THR A 110 -14.76 -15.96 3.31
C THR A 110 -14.38 -17.25 4.03
N LYS A 111 -13.20 -17.80 3.75
CA LYS A 111 -12.74 -19.05 4.34
C LYS A 111 -12.40 -18.88 5.82
N GLU A 112 -11.66 -17.84 6.18
CA GLU A 112 -11.27 -17.57 7.57
C GLU A 112 -12.48 -17.15 8.43
N LEU A 113 -13.44 -16.43 7.84
CA LEU A 113 -14.68 -16.04 8.51
C LEU A 113 -15.77 -17.13 8.50
N TYR A 114 -15.48 -18.32 7.97
CA TYR A 114 -16.42 -19.45 7.85
C TYR A 114 -17.74 -19.11 7.12
N TYR A 115 -17.66 -18.23 6.11
CA TYR A 115 -18.77 -17.90 5.22
C TYR A 115 -18.62 -18.59 3.85
N GLU A 116 -19.76 -18.91 3.23
CA GLU A 116 -19.78 -19.36 1.83
C GLU A 116 -19.22 -18.29 0.90
N PRO A 117 -18.43 -18.63 -0.14
CA PRO A 117 -17.84 -17.64 -1.06
C PRO A 117 -18.88 -16.69 -1.69
N SER A 118 -20.08 -17.22 -1.97
CA SER A 118 -21.19 -16.44 -2.54
C SER A 118 -21.81 -15.43 -1.56
N TYR A 119 -21.62 -15.61 -0.26
CA TYR A 119 -22.21 -14.76 0.78
C TYR A 119 -21.66 -13.33 0.70
N ILE A 120 -20.34 -13.17 0.83
CA ILE A 120 -19.70 -11.85 0.81
C ILE A 120 -19.82 -11.20 -0.57
N GLN A 121 -19.76 -11.97 -1.66
CA GLN A 121 -19.95 -11.42 -3.01
C GLN A 121 -21.35 -10.79 -3.19
N ARG A 122 -22.40 -11.44 -2.69
CA ARG A 122 -23.76 -10.89 -2.74
C ARG A 122 -23.91 -9.65 -1.85
N ILE A 123 -23.17 -9.56 -0.73
CA ILE A 123 -23.13 -8.33 0.07
C ILE A 123 -22.46 -7.20 -0.72
N LYS A 124 -21.29 -7.46 -1.32
CA LYS A 124 -20.57 -6.49 -2.16
C LYS A 124 -21.43 -5.93 -3.29
N SER A 125 -22.22 -6.78 -3.94
CA SER A 125 -23.10 -6.40 -5.05
C SER A 125 -24.45 -5.83 -4.59
N GLY A 126 -24.73 -5.79 -3.29
CA GLY A 126 -26.02 -5.33 -2.74
C GLY A 126 -27.17 -6.33 -2.87
N GLN A 127 -26.91 -7.54 -3.37
CA GLN A 127 -27.90 -8.62 -3.50
C GLN A 127 -28.23 -9.29 -2.16
N ARG A 128 -27.50 -8.98 -1.09
CA ARG A 128 -27.73 -9.53 0.24
C ARG A 128 -27.31 -8.54 1.31
N ARG A 129 -28.09 -8.46 2.38
CA ARG A 129 -27.71 -7.78 3.63
C ARG A 129 -27.22 -8.80 4.66
N PRO A 130 -26.17 -8.49 5.46
CA PRO A 130 -25.85 -9.29 6.63
C PRO A 130 -27.06 -9.37 7.57
N ALA A 131 -27.27 -10.52 8.20
CA ALA A 131 -28.35 -10.68 9.18
C ALA A 131 -28.09 -9.88 10.47
N ASP A 132 -26.81 -9.83 10.87
CA ASP A 132 -26.28 -8.99 11.93
C ASP A 132 -25.09 -8.22 11.34
N PRO A 133 -25.29 -6.96 10.92
CA PRO A 133 -24.25 -6.22 10.23
C PRO A 133 -23.13 -5.74 11.16
N GLU A 134 -23.40 -5.55 12.46
CA GLU A 134 -22.42 -5.13 13.45
C GLU A 134 -21.47 -6.28 13.78
N ASP A 135 -22.00 -7.48 14.10
CA ASP A 135 -21.16 -8.69 14.28
C ASP A 135 -20.35 -9.02 13.01
N PHE A 136 -20.97 -8.86 11.83
CA PHE A 136 -20.25 -9.06 10.58
C PHE A 136 -19.13 -8.03 10.38
N ALA A 137 -19.36 -6.76 10.71
CA ALA A 137 -18.36 -5.69 10.65
C ALA A 137 -17.20 -5.98 11.61
N GLY A 138 -17.48 -6.34 12.87
CA GLY A 138 -16.46 -6.68 13.86
C GLY A 138 -15.58 -7.87 13.44
N LYS A 139 -16.20 -8.91 12.87
CA LYS A 139 -15.47 -10.07 12.29
C LYS A 139 -14.56 -9.66 11.14
N VAL A 140 -15.05 -8.80 10.23
CA VAL A 140 -14.23 -8.27 9.13
C VAL A 140 -13.07 -7.44 9.69
N ALA A 141 -13.34 -6.53 10.63
CA ALA A 141 -12.32 -5.67 11.24
C ALA A 141 -11.21 -6.47 11.94
N ALA A 142 -11.57 -7.49 12.72
CA ALA A 142 -10.61 -8.40 13.34
C ALA A 142 -9.76 -9.13 12.29
N TYR A 143 -10.38 -9.66 11.23
CA TYR A 143 -9.67 -10.30 10.12
C TYR A 143 -8.69 -9.34 9.41
N ILE A 144 -9.02 -8.05 9.27
CA ILE A 144 -8.11 -7.06 8.69
C ILE A 144 -6.86 -6.88 9.55
N LEU A 145 -7.06 -6.66 10.85
CA LEU A 145 -5.95 -6.48 11.79
C LEU A 145 -5.08 -7.74 11.89
N GLU A 146 -5.66 -8.92 11.76
CA GLU A 146 -4.88 -10.17 11.83
C GLU A 146 -4.06 -10.43 10.55
N HIS A 147 -4.61 -10.13 9.37
CA HIS A 147 -4.05 -10.64 8.10
C HIS A 147 -3.58 -9.59 7.10
N HIS A 148 -4.01 -8.34 7.25
CA HIS A 148 -3.78 -7.30 6.26
C HIS A 148 -3.02 -6.09 6.81
N ILE A 149 -3.12 -5.85 8.11
CA ILE A 149 -2.53 -4.70 8.77
C ILE A 149 -1.88 -5.19 10.05
N ALA A 150 -0.55 -5.16 10.10
CA ALA A 150 0.18 -5.90 11.12
C ALA A 150 0.12 -5.32 12.55
N ASP A 151 -0.42 -4.11 12.73
CA ASP A 151 -0.75 -3.55 14.05
C ASP A 151 -1.81 -2.43 13.98
N ARG A 152 -2.22 -1.95 15.16
CA ARG A 152 -3.11 -0.77 15.30
C ARG A 152 -2.61 0.50 14.61
N THR A 153 -1.30 0.68 14.40
CA THR A 153 -0.74 1.85 13.72
C THR A 153 -1.18 1.88 12.27
N GLY A 154 -1.20 0.72 11.61
CA GLY A 154 -1.69 0.63 10.25
C GLY A 154 -3.19 0.90 10.13
N ILE A 155 -4.00 0.52 11.13
CA ILE A 155 -5.43 0.87 11.17
C ILE A 155 -5.60 2.39 11.31
N ARG A 156 -4.82 3.00 12.20
CA ARG A 156 -4.84 4.46 12.39
C ARG A 156 -4.46 5.21 11.12
N GLN A 157 -3.42 4.74 10.42
CA GLN A 157 -3.03 5.29 9.12
C GLN A 157 -4.14 5.13 8.08
N LEU A 158 -4.72 3.93 7.97
CA LEU A 158 -5.80 3.62 7.03
C LEU A 158 -7.03 4.52 7.26
N LEU A 159 -7.41 4.75 8.51
CA LEU A 159 -8.54 5.59 8.90
C LEU A 159 -8.19 7.10 8.97
N GLY A 160 -6.92 7.48 8.81
CA GLY A 160 -6.49 8.88 8.96
C GLY A 160 -6.59 9.43 10.38
N VAL A 161 -6.50 8.57 11.40
CA VAL A 161 -6.73 8.90 12.81
C VAL A 161 -5.42 9.18 13.56
N GLU A 162 -5.43 10.21 14.41
CA GLU A 162 -4.29 10.64 15.23
C GLU A 162 -3.74 9.58 16.20
N LYS A 163 -2.55 9.85 16.75
CA LYS A 163 -1.79 8.93 17.64
C LYS A 163 -2.48 8.55 18.93
N ASP A 164 -3.24 9.48 19.50
CA ASP A 164 -3.70 9.32 20.87
C ASP A 164 -5.11 8.70 20.98
N LYS A 165 -5.75 8.45 19.83
CA LYS A 165 -7.13 7.96 19.71
C LYS A 165 -7.27 6.43 19.69
N ILE A 166 -6.23 5.69 19.30
CA ILE A 166 -6.24 4.21 19.25
C ILE A 166 -4.94 3.70 19.88
N ARG A 167 -5.06 3.06 21.04
CA ARG A 167 -3.94 2.74 21.95
C ARG A 167 -3.63 1.25 22.00
N ASN A 168 -4.60 0.41 21.70
CA ASN A 168 -4.48 -1.05 21.66
C ASN A 168 -5.24 -1.64 20.46
N ASP A 169 -5.12 -2.94 20.28
CA ASP A 169 -5.66 -3.65 19.12
C ASP A 169 -7.19 -3.78 19.19
N GLU A 170 -7.78 -3.87 20.40
CA GLU A 170 -9.23 -3.88 20.60
C GLU A 170 -9.87 -2.55 20.16
N GLU A 171 -9.25 -1.42 20.55
CA GLU A 171 -9.65 -0.08 20.10
C GLU A 171 -9.49 0.07 18.58
N ALA A 172 -8.49 -0.58 17.98
CA ALA A 172 -8.27 -0.55 16.54
C ALA A 172 -9.35 -1.31 15.78
N VAL A 173 -9.68 -2.53 16.23
CA VAL A 173 -10.79 -3.32 15.67
C VAL A 173 -12.09 -2.53 15.78
N LYS A 174 -12.37 -1.96 16.95
CA LYS A 174 -13.59 -1.19 17.19
C LYS A 174 -13.68 0.05 16.29
N ALA A 175 -12.58 0.79 16.13
CA ALA A 175 -12.56 1.96 15.25
C ALA A 175 -12.79 1.59 13.77
N LEU A 176 -12.22 0.47 13.31
CA LEU A 176 -12.46 -0.01 11.95
C LEU A 176 -13.89 -0.55 11.76
N GLU A 177 -14.44 -1.21 12.77
CA GLU A 177 -15.84 -1.64 12.82
C GLU A 177 -16.80 -0.45 12.73
N GLU A 178 -16.61 0.56 13.59
CA GLU A 178 -17.39 1.80 13.58
C GLU A 178 -17.32 2.48 12.21
N TRP A 179 -16.10 2.60 11.64
CA TRP A 179 -15.93 3.16 10.31
C TRP A 179 -16.60 2.31 9.22
N LEU A 180 -16.56 0.99 9.29
CA LEU A 180 -17.27 0.11 8.36
C LEU A 180 -18.77 0.38 8.37
N CYS A 181 -19.35 0.62 9.55
CA CYS A 181 -20.77 0.84 9.73
C CYS A 181 -21.23 2.25 9.34
N THR A 182 -20.48 3.28 9.73
CA THR A 182 -20.94 4.69 9.65
C THR A 182 -19.94 5.66 9.02
N GLY A 183 -18.71 5.23 8.76
CA GLY A 183 -17.63 6.10 8.29
C GLY A 183 -17.93 6.76 6.95
N GLU A 184 -17.73 8.07 6.86
CA GLU A 184 -17.93 8.83 5.62
C GLU A 184 -16.62 9.20 4.95
N ASP A 185 -15.55 9.31 5.73
CA ASP A 185 -14.22 9.66 5.25
C ASP A 185 -13.62 8.55 4.39
N PRO A 186 -12.93 8.90 3.29
CA PRO A 186 -12.22 7.93 2.47
C PRO A 186 -11.05 7.33 3.24
N LEU A 187 -10.76 6.05 2.98
CA LEU A 187 -9.55 5.42 3.51
C LEU A 187 -8.31 6.04 2.87
N VAL A 188 -7.25 6.18 3.68
CA VAL A 188 -5.93 6.58 3.19
C VAL A 188 -5.26 5.37 2.53
N ASP A 189 -4.82 5.52 1.27
CA ASP A 189 -4.10 4.47 0.56
C ASP A 189 -2.66 4.34 1.08
N PRO A 190 -2.24 3.16 1.60
CA PRO A 190 -0.87 2.95 2.08
C PRO A 190 0.21 3.23 1.04
N THR A 191 -0.11 3.02 -0.25
CA THR A 191 0.81 3.29 -1.37
C THR A 191 1.06 4.79 -1.50
N ASP A 192 0.04 5.61 -1.27
CA ASP A 192 0.15 7.06 -1.33
C ASP A 192 0.95 7.62 -0.16
N ILE A 193 0.80 7.04 1.03
CA ILE A 193 1.64 7.36 2.20
C ILE A 193 3.10 7.05 1.88
N PHE A 194 3.39 5.86 1.35
CA PHE A 194 4.74 5.44 0.99
C PHE A 194 5.39 6.39 -0.03
N LEU A 195 4.69 6.74 -1.11
CA LEU A 195 5.23 7.66 -2.13
C LEU A 195 5.46 9.07 -1.57
N ARG A 196 4.56 9.58 -0.71
CA ARG A 196 4.77 10.87 -0.03
C ARG A 196 5.99 10.83 0.91
N LYS A 197 6.23 9.72 1.59
CA LYS A 197 7.44 9.56 2.41
C LYS A 197 8.72 9.58 1.58
N ILE A 198 8.72 8.99 0.39
CA ILE A 198 9.84 9.10 -0.55
C ILE A 198 10.01 10.56 -1.01
N ASP A 199 8.92 11.24 -1.36
CA ASP A 199 8.92 12.63 -1.81
C ASP A 199 9.56 13.56 -0.76
N GLU A 200 9.07 13.48 0.47
CA GLU A 200 9.46 14.30 1.63
C GLU A 200 10.88 14.02 2.14
N PHE A 201 11.42 12.82 1.93
CA PHE A 201 12.67 12.40 2.57
C PHE A 201 13.90 13.21 2.13
N ASP A 202 14.65 13.76 3.08
CA ASP A 202 15.93 14.43 2.84
C ASP A 202 17.09 13.60 3.42
N LEU A 203 18.01 13.17 2.54
CA LEU A 203 19.19 12.40 2.97
C LEU A 203 20.16 13.25 3.80
N ASN A 204 20.35 14.53 3.46
CA ASN A 204 21.33 15.39 4.11
C ASN A 204 20.96 15.61 5.58
N GLU A 205 19.68 15.85 5.86
CA GLU A 205 19.17 15.92 7.24
C GLU A 205 19.44 14.63 8.02
N CYS A 206 19.34 13.47 7.36
CA CYS A 206 19.59 12.18 7.95
C CYS A 206 21.09 11.97 8.25
N LEU A 207 21.98 12.25 7.29
CA LEU A 207 23.42 12.14 7.45
C LEU A 207 23.97 13.06 8.55
N HIS A 208 23.47 14.29 8.64
CA HIS A 208 23.85 15.22 9.71
C HIS A 208 23.52 14.71 11.13
N LYS A 209 22.45 13.92 11.29
CA LYS A 209 22.11 13.30 12.59
C LYS A 209 23.07 12.18 12.93
N ILE A 210 23.48 11.38 11.94
CA ILE A 210 24.37 10.23 12.12
C ILE A 210 25.79 10.65 12.48
N ASP A 211 26.28 11.73 11.87
CA ASP A 211 27.62 12.27 12.19
C ASP A 211 27.78 12.60 13.67
N LYS A 212 26.69 12.99 14.34
CA LYS A 212 26.67 13.31 15.78
C LYS A 212 26.51 12.09 16.68
N SER A 213 26.00 10.96 16.17
CA SER A 213 25.64 9.78 16.99
C SER A 213 26.66 8.63 16.93
N GLY A 214 27.62 8.66 16.00
CA GLY A 214 28.59 7.59 15.77
C GLY A 214 29.40 7.15 17.00
N GLU A 215 29.68 8.08 17.93
CA GLU A 215 30.42 7.79 19.18
C GLU A 215 29.67 6.81 20.10
N SER A 216 28.33 6.73 20.01
CA SER A 216 27.51 5.83 20.84
C SER A 216 27.58 4.34 20.45
N TYR A 217 28.28 4.02 19.36
CA TYR A 217 28.47 2.66 18.85
C TYR A 217 29.85 2.07 19.22
N VAL A 218 30.67 2.80 19.97
CA VAL A 218 32.03 2.41 20.37
C VAL A 218 32.02 1.29 21.45
N THR A 219 32.64 0.16 21.09
CA THR A 219 33.11 -1.02 21.86
C THR A 219 32.34 -1.53 23.08
N LEU A 220 31.89 -2.80 22.97
CA LEU A 220 31.67 -3.70 24.10
C LEU A 220 32.78 -4.78 24.13
N PRO A 221 33.23 -5.26 25.30
CA PRO A 221 34.17 -6.37 25.41
C PRO A 221 33.58 -7.65 24.79
N PHE A 222 34.40 -8.41 24.07
CA PHE A 222 33.93 -9.49 23.23
C PHE A 222 33.85 -10.86 23.93
N THR A 223 32.80 -11.59 23.59
CA THR A 223 32.58 -13.02 23.88
C THR A 223 32.30 -13.73 22.55
N THR A 224 32.93 -14.88 22.33
CA THR A 224 32.86 -15.63 21.04
C THR A 224 31.44 -15.99 20.58
N ARG A 225 30.47 -16.04 21.51
CA ARG A 225 29.05 -16.32 21.23
C ARG A 225 28.14 -15.75 22.32
N LYS A 226 26.91 -15.40 21.96
CA LYS A 226 25.87 -14.98 22.92
C LYS A 226 24.47 -15.35 22.44
N ILE A 227 23.60 -15.68 23.40
CA ILE A 227 22.19 -15.99 23.15
C ILE A 227 21.32 -14.95 23.85
N TYR A 228 20.27 -14.50 23.16
CA TYR A 228 19.26 -13.60 23.69
C TYR A 228 17.86 -14.20 23.45
N TYR A 229 16.89 -13.77 24.24
CA TYR A 229 15.51 -14.28 24.21
C TYR A 229 14.50 -13.15 24.20
N GLY A 230 13.37 -13.39 23.52
CA GLY A 230 12.23 -12.48 23.43
C GLY A 230 12.55 -11.14 22.78
N LYS A 231 11.60 -10.21 22.87
CA LYS A 231 11.65 -8.92 22.18
C LYS A 231 12.82 -8.03 22.61
N GLU A 232 13.09 -7.94 23.92
CA GLU A 232 14.30 -7.22 24.39
C GLU A 232 15.59 -7.90 23.90
N GLY A 233 15.59 -9.22 23.85
CA GLY A 233 16.72 -9.99 23.35
C GLY A 233 17.00 -9.73 21.89
N MET A 234 15.95 -9.62 21.06
CA MET A 234 16.05 -9.20 19.67
C MET A 234 16.78 -7.86 19.55
N MET A 235 16.31 -6.84 20.27
CA MET A 235 16.88 -5.48 20.19
C MET A 235 18.37 -5.50 20.56
N LYS A 236 18.71 -6.21 21.64
CA LYS A 236 20.11 -6.39 22.07
C LYS A 236 20.92 -7.16 21.03
N ALA A 237 20.39 -8.21 20.42
CA ALA A 237 21.09 -9.02 19.43
C ALA A 237 21.40 -8.25 18.14
N GLU A 238 20.43 -7.51 17.61
CA GLU A 238 20.58 -6.63 16.43
C GLU A 238 21.65 -5.55 16.68
N MET A 239 21.59 -4.87 17.82
CA MET A 239 22.60 -3.85 18.18
C MET A 239 23.99 -4.43 18.36
N ASN A 240 24.09 -5.65 18.90
CA ASN A 240 25.37 -6.33 18.97
C ASN A 240 25.87 -6.65 17.56
N PHE A 241 25.08 -7.29 16.69
CA PHE A 241 25.48 -7.57 15.31
C PHE A 241 26.08 -6.33 14.60
N ILE A 242 25.42 -5.17 14.71
CA ILE A 242 25.90 -3.90 14.13
C ILE A 242 27.22 -3.45 14.75
N ARG A 243 27.29 -3.34 16.09
CA ARG A 243 28.50 -2.88 16.79
C ARG A 243 29.72 -3.77 16.50
N LEU A 244 29.50 -5.08 16.52
CA LEU A 244 30.53 -6.07 16.24
C LEU A 244 31.01 -6.01 14.79
N THR A 245 30.08 -5.79 13.85
CA THR A 245 30.42 -5.60 12.43
C THR A 245 31.17 -4.28 12.20
N LEU A 246 30.79 -3.20 12.89
CA LEU A 246 31.51 -1.92 12.86
C LEU A 246 32.94 -2.07 13.38
N ALA A 247 33.13 -2.78 14.49
CA ALA A 247 34.43 -2.99 15.13
C ALA A 247 35.40 -3.91 14.34
N SER A 248 34.87 -4.76 13.46
CA SER A 248 35.70 -5.65 12.62
C SER A 248 36.50 -4.89 11.56
N GLU A 249 37.64 -5.40 11.12
CA GLU A 249 38.38 -4.86 9.96
C GLU A 249 37.80 -5.32 8.61
N SER A 250 36.87 -6.29 8.61
CA SER A 250 36.30 -6.85 7.38
C SER A 250 35.47 -5.82 6.61
N MET A 251 35.65 -5.82 5.28
CA MET A 251 34.87 -5.05 4.31
C MET A 251 33.87 -5.91 3.49
N GLU A 252 33.74 -7.19 3.81
CA GLU A 252 32.72 -8.07 3.21
C GLU A 252 31.29 -7.53 3.43
N PRO A 253 30.37 -7.71 2.46
CA PRO A 253 29.00 -7.21 2.57
C PRO A 253 28.28 -7.67 3.84
N SER A 254 27.40 -6.81 4.37
CA SER A 254 26.45 -7.19 5.42
C SER A 254 25.14 -7.63 4.75
N ILE A 255 24.80 -8.91 4.91
CA ILE A 255 23.67 -9.56 4.25
C ILE A 255 22.59 -9.86 5.29
N HIS A 256 21.35 -9.44 5.03
CA HIS A 256 20.23 -9.50 5.96
C HIS A 256 19.03 -10.20 5.33
N TYR A 257 18.43 -11.12 6.10
CA TYR A 257 17.18 -11.77 5.77
C TYR A 257 16.38 -12.02 7.05
N SER A 258 15.08 -11.72 7.02
CA SER A 258 14.13 -12.03 8.08
C SER A 258 12.71 -12.20 7.55
N ASP A 259 12.03 -13.25 8.00
CA ASP A 259 10.60 -13.44 7.82
C ASP A 259 9.78 -13.28 9.12
N MET A 260 10.42 -12.78 10.17
CA MET A 260 9.76 -12.30 11.39
C MET A 260 8.85 -11.10 11.04
N PRO A 261 7.76 -10.86 11.79
CA PRO A 261 6.96 -9.64 11.66
C PRO A 261 7.83 -8.38 11.64
N VAL A 262 7.59 -7.47 10.70
CA VAL A 262 8.45 -6.28 10.55
C VAL A 262 8.31 -5.32 11.75
N GLU A 263 7.18 -5.41 12.43
CA GLU A 263 6.79 -4.69 13.64
C GLU A 263 7.71 -5.01 14.83
N ASN A 264 8.38 -6.15 14.82
CA ASN A 264 9.35 -6.48 15.86
C ASN A 264 10.47 -5.43 15.92
N ILE A 265 10.88 -4.90 14.77
CA ILE A 265 11.82 -3.78 14.68
C ILE A 265 11.07 -2.44 14.65
N PHE A 266 10.01 -2.33 13.84
CA PHE A 266 9.38 -1.03 13.51
C PHE A 266 8.32 -0.55 14.51
N GLY A 267 7.79 -1.44 15.35
CA GLY A 267 6.81 -1.12 16.38
C GLY A 267 7.38 -0.37 17.59
N ASN A 268 8.71 -0.26 17.70
CA ASN A 268 9.38 0.64 18.64
C ASN A 268 10.16 1.71 17.84
N PRO A 269 9.60 2.93 17.68
CA PRO A 269 10.24 3.98 16.89
C PRO A 269 11.64 4.36 17.36
N GLU A 270 11.88 4.40 18.67
CA GLU A 270 13.20 4.74 19.24
C GLU A 270 14.25 3.70 18.81
N PHE A 271 13.91 2.42 18.95
CA PHE A 271 14.80 1.34 18.53
C PHE A 271 14.97 1.27 17.01
N CYS A 272 13.89 1.41 16.24
CA CYS A 272 13.93 1.45 14.79
C CYS A 272 14.90 2.54 14.30
N ASN A 273 14.82 3.75 14.85
CA ASN A 273 15.72 4.85 14.48
C ASN A 273 17.18 4.48 14.76
N ARG A 274 17.48 3.96 15.96
CA ARG A 274 18.83 3.48 16.30
C ARG A 274 19.30 2.36 15.40
N TRP A 275 18.42 1.43 15.03
CA TRP A 275 18.76 0.32 14.15
C TRP A 275 19.10 0.81 12.74
N ILE A 276 18.30 1.72 12.18
CA ILE A 276 18.58 2.36 10.88
C ILE A 276 19.87 3.16 10.93
N GLU A 277 20.10 3.97 11.96
CA GLU A 277 21.36 4.70 12.16
C GLU A 277 22.57 3.74 12.15
N GLY A 278 22.46 2.61 12.85
CA GLY A 278 23.48 1.58 12.87
C GLY A 278 23.78 1.00 11.48
N LEU A 279 22.76 0.73 10.68
CA LEU A 279 22.93 0.26 9.28
C LEU A 279 23.58 1.32 8.40
N MET A 280 23.20 2.59 8.56
CA MET A 280 23.81 3.68 7.82
C MET A 280 25.28 3.90 8.21
N LEU A 281 25.66 3.64 9.46
CA LEU A 281 27.07 3.62 9.88
C LEU A 281 27.86 2.48 9.19
N LEU A 282 27.24 1.32 8.95
CA LEU A 282 27.87 0.25 8.15
C LEU A 282 28.13 0.72 6.71
N GLN A 283 27.18 1.42 6.08
CA GLN A 283 27.37 2.03 4.76
C GLN A 283 28.44 3.11 4.77
N LYS A 284 28.45 3.97 5.80
CA LYS A 284 29.48 5.02 5.96
C LYS A 284 30.88 4.43 6.12
N LYS A 285 31.01 3.26 6.76
CA LYS A 285 32.25 2.47 6.81
C LYS A 285 32.68 1.95 5.43
N GLY A 286 31.76 1.86 4.47
CA GLY A 286 31.97 1.37 3.10
C GLY A 286 31.45 -0.05 2.87
N LEU A 287 30.65 -0.60 3.79
CA LEU A 287 30.06 -1.93 3.63
C LEU A 287 28.85 -1.86 2.70
N LYS A 288 28.85 -2.76 1.71
CA LYS A 288 27.66 -3.04 0.91
C LYS A 288 26.61 -3.73 1.79
N LEU A 289 25.39 -3.21 1.78
CA LEU A 289 24.25 -3.87 2.41
C LEU A 289 23.49 -4.70 1.37
N VAL A 290 23.12 -5.92 1.72
CA VAL A 290 22.29 -6.79 0.88
C VAL A 290 21.10 -7.25 1.70
N VAL A 291 19.89 -6.99 1.22
CA VAL A 291 18.67 -7.32 1.96
C VAL A 291 17.77 -8.20 1.11
N ILE A 292 17.28 -9.29 1.71
CA ILE A 292 16.35 -10.21 1.08
C ILE A 292 14.98 -10.05 1.75
N HIS A 293 14.01 -9.50 1.02
CA HIS A 293 12.66 -9.24 1.49
C HIS A 293 11.73 -10.44 1.27
N ASN A 294 10.85 -10.71 2.23
CA ASN A 294 9.79 -11.71 2.10
C ASN A 294 8.52 -11.10 1.48
N MET A 295 8.20 -11.45 0.24
CA MET A 295 7.04 -10.93 -0.51
C MET A 295 5.70 -11.59 -0.14
N SER A 296 5.74 -12.62 0.71
CA SER A 296 4.52 -13.30 1.18
C SER A 296 3.73 -12.54 2.23
N ARG A 297 4.27 -11.42 2.73
CA ARG A 297 3.63 -10.47 3.67
C ARG A 297 2.40 -9.78 3.06
N SER A 298 1.60 -9.13 3.91
CA SER A 298 0.52 -8.24 3.46
C SER A 298 1.09 -7.06 2.64
N LEU A 299 0.26 -6.37 1.85
CA LEU A 299 0.72 -5.20 1.11
C LEU A 299 1.17 -4.09 2.07
N HIS A 300 0.41 -3.86 3.13
CA HIS A 300 0.71 -2.85 4.14
C HIS A 300 2.09 -3.08 4.78
N GLU A 301 2.38 -4.31 5.23
CA GLU A 301 3.69 -4.66 5.78
C GLU A 301 4.84 -4.45 4.79
N LEU A 302 4.62 -4.75 3.51
CA LEU A 302 5.65 -4.55 2.49
C LEU A 302 5.97 -3.08 2.30
N LEU A 303 4.95 -2.24 2.15
CA LEU A 303 5.11 -0.80 1.97
C LEU A 303 5.70 -0.15 3.22
N LEU A 304 5.23 -0.53 4.41
CA LEU A 304 5.80 -0.09 5.68
C LEU A 304 7.28 -0.49 5.80
N GLY A 305 7.61 -1.72 5.45
CA GLY A 305 9.00 -2.18 5.42
C GLY A 305 9.84 -1.34 4.48
N MET A 306 9.41 -1.19 3.22
CA MET A 306 10.10 -0.38 2.24
C MET A 306 10.27 1.08 2.68
N GLU A 307 9.25 1.67 3.32
CA GLU A 307 9.32 3.01 3.92
C GLU A 307 10.47 3.12 4.93
N LYS A 308 10.58 2.16 5.86
CA LYS A 308 11.63 2.20 6.90
C LYS A 308 13.04 2.01 6.34
N TRP A 309 13.17 1.34 5.21
CA TRP A 309 14.45 1.20 4.51
C TRP A 309 14.81 2.42 3.65
N ILE A 310 13.92 3.42 3.46
CA ILE A 310 14.20 4.62 2.65
C ILE A 310 15.56 5.25 3.01
N PRO A 311 15.91 5.52 4.27
CA PRO A 311 17.18 6.17 4.59
C PRO A 311 18.40 5.39 4.08
N VAL A 312 18.35 4.06 4.22
CA VAL A 312 19.42 3.14 3.80
C VAL A 312 19.49 3.04 2.28
N TYR A 313 18.33 2.94 1.62
CA TYR A 313 18.21 2.98 0.17
C TYR A 313 18.79 4.27 -0.42
N MET A 314 18.50 5.39 0.24
CA MET A 314 18.91 6.75 -0.16
C MET A 314 20.36 7.07 0.19
N ALA A 315 20.97 6.43 1.19
CA ALA A 315 22.40 6.56 1.49
C ALA A 315 23.31 5.83 0.47
N GLY A 316 22.82 4.76 -0.17
CA GLY A 316 23.53 4.08 -1.27
C GLY A 316 24.25 2.80 -0.83
N GLN A 317 24.84 2.06 -1.78
CA GLN A 317 25.49 0.76 -1.50
C GLN A 317 24.54 -0.33 -0.95
N MET A 318 23.29 -0.37 -1.41
CA MET A 318 22.32 -1.40 -1.03
C MET A 318 21.87 -2.21 -2.25
N GLU A 319 21.83 -3.54 -2.11
CA GLU A 319 21.12 -4.44 -3.02
C GLU A 319 19.89 -5.02 -2.35
N SER A 320 18.82 -5.14 -3.11
CA SER A 320 17.55 -5.62 -2.61
C SER A 320 17.04 -6.77 -3.45
N TYR A 321 16.80 -7.89 -2.78
CA TYR A 321 16.30 -9.13 -3.33
C TYR A 321 14.95 -9.48 -2.70
N CYS A 322 14.21 -10.38 -3.33
CA CYS A 322 12.92 -10.81 -2.84
C CYS A 322 12.70 -12.31 -3.00
N LEU A 323 11.97 -12.89 -2.05
CA LEU A 323 11.58 -14.30 -2.03
C LEU A 323 10.09 -14.41 -1.71
N TYR A 324 9.46 -15.43 -2.27
CA TYR A 324 8.11 -15.84 -1.89
C TYR A 324 8.19 -17.10 -1.04
N GLN A 325 7.66 -17.02 0.17
CA GLN A 325 7.50 -18.18 1.04
C GLN A 325 6.10 -18.79 0.96
N SER A 326 6.02 -20.07 1.30
CA SER A 326 4.75 -20.71 1.61
C SER A 326 4.11 -20.02 2.82
N ARG A 327 2.85 -19.60 2.69
CA ARG A 327 2.06 -19.01 3.79
C ARG A 327 1.82 -19.95 4.96
N ARG A 328 2.12 -21.25 4.83
CA ARG A 328 1.97 -22.27 5.88
C ARG A 328 3.23 -22.46 6.73
N ASN A 329 4.17 -21.51 6.73
CA ASN A 329 5.36 -21.62 7.55
C ASN A 329 5.03 -21.23 9.00
N ASN A 330 4.94 -22.25 9.86
CA ASN A 330 4.68 -22.09 11.30
C ASN A 330 5.88 -21.49 12.04
N PHE A 331 7.07 -21.53 11.42
CA PHE A 331 8.28 -20.95 11.99
C PHE A 331 8.64 -19.66 11.28
N CYS A 332 9.20 -18.73 12.05
CA CYS A 332 9.88 -17.56 11.55
C CYS A 332 11.40 -17.71 11.81
N ASN A 333 12.19 -17.21 10.88
CA ASN A 333 13.62 -17.36 10.77
C ASN A 333 14.24 -16.12 10.16
N GLY A 334 15.47 -15.85 10.57
CA GLY A 334 16.32 -14.90 9.87
C GLY A 334 17.79 -15.12 10.14
N ILE A 335 18.58 -14.51 9.27
CA ILE A 335 20.03 -14.61 9.24
C ILE A 335 20.55 -13.20 8.91
N ARG A 336 21.49 -12.71 9.71
CA ARG A 336 22.33 -11.55 9.36
C ARG A 336 23.77 -12.03 9.40
N VAL A 337 24.54 -11.69 8.38
CA VAL A 337 25.94 -12.09 8.27
C VAL A 337 26.75 -10.92 7.75
N SER A 338 27.89 -10.67 8.38
CA SER A 338 28.99 -9.87 7.85
C SER A 338 30.23 -10.76 7.74
N GLY A 339 31.36 -10.21 7.30
CA GLY A 339 32.60 -11.00 7.21
C GLY A 339 33.14 -11.52 8.54
N ALA A 340 32.67 -10.99 9.68
CA ALA A 340 33.17 -11.38 11.01
C ALA A 340 32.08 -11.85 11.98
N VAL A 341 30.80 -11.58 11.71
CA VAL A 341 29.72 -11.83 12.68
C VAL A 341 28.54 -12.48 11.98
N ALA A 342 27.89 -13.43 12.65
CA ALA A 342 26.60 -13.96 12.24
C ALA A 342 25.58 -13.84 13.38
N LEU A 343 24.35 -13.49 13.01
CA LEU A 343 23.17 -13.48 13.87
C LEU A 343 22.12 -14.39 13.25
N ARG A 344 21.70 -15.41 14.00
CA ARG A 344 20.62 -16.32 13.65
C ARG A 344 19.44 -16.10 14.60
N GLU A 345 18.25 -15.93 14.05
CA GLU A 345 17.00 -15.80 14.83
C GLU A 345 16.01 -16.93 14.52
N GLY A 346 15.17 -17.30 15.49
CA GLY A 346 14.10 -18.25 15.26
C GLY A 346 12.97 -18.13 16.26
N ALA A 347 11.74 -18.29 15.79
CA ALA A 347 10.52 -18.28 16.59
C ALA A 347 9.42 -19.14 15.96
N VAL A 348 8.40 -19.46 16.75
CA VAL A 348 7.11 -19.92 16.21
C VAL A 348 6.28 -18.68 15.91
N ARG A 349 5.64 -18.62 14.73
CA ARG A 349 4.84 -17.47 14.31
C ARG A 349 3.73 -17.19 15.32
N GLY A 350 3.65 -15.95 15.82
CA GLY A 350 2.68 -15.55 16.84
C GLY A 350 3.14 -15.76 18.29
N PHE A 351 4.30 -16.38 18.50
CA PHE A 351 4.93 -16.58 19.81
C PHE A 351 6.28 -15.86 19.85
N ASP A 352 6.28 -14.60 19.43
CA ASP A 352 7.49 -13.81 19.25
C ASP A 352 8.22 -13.53 20.58
N GLU A 353 7.52 -13.59 21.72
CA GLU A 353 8.12 -13.50 23.05
C GLU A 353 9.01 -14.70 23.39
N ASP A 354 8.78 -15.86 22.78
CA ASP A 354 9.59 -17.07 22.93
C ASP A 354 10.71 -17.19 21.89
N SER A 355 10.99 -16.10 21.17
CA SER A 355 12.04 -16.04 20.15
C SER A 355 13.45 -16.19 20.72
N LYS A 356 14.34 -16.78 19.93
CA LYS A 356 15.76 -16.96 20.26
C LYS A 356 16.65 -16.29 19.22
N TYR A 357 17.66 -15.57 19.70
CA TYR A 357 18.67 -14.89 18.88
C TYR A 357 20.07 -15.35 19.27
N TYR A 358 20.83 -15.86 18.31
CA TYR A 358 22.18 -16.39 18.49
C TYR A 358 23.18 -15.55 17.70
N VAL A 359 24.10 -14.87 18.40
CA VAL A 359 25.19 -14.08 17.81
C VAL A 359 26.51 -14.83 17.98
N THR A 360 27.32 -14.89 16.93
CA THR A 360 28.61 -15.61 16.94
C THR A 360 29.64 -14.90 16.06
N GLU A 361 30.91 -14.97 16.47
CA GLU A 361 32.08 -14.57 15.68
C GLU A 361 32.95 -15.77 15.25
N LYS A 362 32.55 -16.99 15.64
CA LYS A 362 33.34 -18.17 15.31
C LYS A 362 33.42 -18.31 13.81
N LYS A 363 34.64 -18.28 13.27
CA LYS A 363 34.91 -18.25 11.83
C LYS A 363 34.17 -19.35 11.07
N GLU A 364 34.10 -20.55 11.64
CA GLU A 364 33.42 -21.71 11.04
C GLU A 364 31.90 -21.49 10.97
N GLU A 365 31.31 -20.92 12.03
CA GLU A 365 29.87 -20.63 12.07
C GLU A 365 29.51 -19.44 11.17
N VAL A 366 30.33 -18.39 11.16
CA VAL A 366 30.16 -17.24 10.25
C VAL A 366 30.23 -17.71 8.79
N ALA A 367 31.22 -18.53 8.43
CA ALA A 367 31.34 -19.11 7.09
C ALA A 367 30.12 -19.99 6.74
N TYR A 368 29.63 -20.78 7.69
CA TYR A 368 28.42 -21.59 7.50
C TYR A 368 27.19 -20.72 7.19
N TYR A 369 26.91 -19.70 8.01
CA TYR A 369 25.75 -18.83 7.79
C TYR A 369 25.90 -17.96 6.54
N ASN A 370 27.12 -17.52 6.20
CA ASN A 370 27.41 -16.81 4.96
C ASN A 370 27.06 -17.68 3.74
N LYS A 371 27.45 -18.96 3.75
CA LYS A 371 27.07 -19.90 2.70
C LYS A 371 25.55 -20.06 2.60
N GLN A 372 24.87 -20.20 3.74
CA GLN A 372 23.41 -20.35 3.78
C GLN A 372 22.68 -19.13 3.20
N ILE A 373 23.06 -17.91 3.58
CA ILE A 373 22.40 -16.70 3.09
C ILE A 373 22.71 -16.44 1.61
N ARG A 374 23.91 -16.78 1.12
CA ARG A 374 24.23 -16.71 -0.31
C ARG A 374 23.44 -17.73 -1.14
N ASN A 375 23.17 -18.92 -0.59
CA ASN A 375 22.23 -19.87 -1.20
C ASN A 375 20.79 -19.35 -1.23
N LEU A 376 20.40 -18.48 -0.28
CA LEU A 376 19.10 -17.80 -0.36
C LEU A 376 19.08 -16.75 -1.48
N ILE A 377 20.15 -15.95 -1.61
CA ILE A 377 20.29 -14.97 -2.69
C ILE A 377 20.20 -15.64 -4.06
N SER A 378 20.87 -16.79 -4.27
CA SER A 378 20.83 -17.49 -5.56
C SER A 378 19.45 -18.03 -5.96
N ARG A 379 18.50 -18.05 -5.02
CA ARG A 379 17.09 -18.41 -5.25
C ARG A 379 16.15 -17.19 -5.25
N ALA A 380 16.67 -16.01 -4.96
CA ALA A 380 15.90 -14.79 -4.86
C ALA A 380 15.87 -14.05 -6.21
N ASN A 381 14.81 -13.27 -6.41
CA ASN A 381 14.74 -12.33 -7.53
C ASN A 381 15.24 -10.96 -7.07
N VAL A 382 15.68 -10.12 -7.99
CA VAL A 382 15.96 -8.71 -7.67
C VAL A 382 14.63 -8.02 -7.36
N LEU A 383 14.54 -7.32 -6.22
CA LEU A 383 13.34 -6.56 -5.85
C LEU A 383 13.25 -5.25 -6.64
N MET A 384 14.37 -4.52 -6.65
CA MET A 384 14.50 -3.25 -7.35
C MET A 384 15.96 -2.98 -7.69
N LYS A 385 16.18 -2.20 -8.75
CA LYS A 385 17.48 -1.62 -9.08
C LYS A 385 17.53 -0.16 -8.65
N VAL A 386 18.65 0.27 -8.09
CA VAL A 386 18.87 1.64 -7.63
C VAL A 386 19.94 2.28 -8.49
N TYR A 387 19.59 3.38 -9.15
CA TYR A 387 20.50 4.14 -9.99
C TYR A 387 20.84 5.48 -9.34
N ARG A 388 22.11 5.84 -9.44
CA ARG A 388 22.78 7.03 -8.92
C ARG A 388 23.78 7.53 -9.95
N GLU A 389 24.42 8.65 -9.63
CA GLU A 389 25.45 9.23 -10.48
C GLU A 389 26.55 8.21 -10.84
N GLU A 390 26.97 7.36 -9.90
CA GLU A 390 28.07 6.41 -10.12
C GLU A 390 27.73 5.32 -11.16
N ASN A 391 26.44 5.05 -11.40
CA ASN A 391 25.98 4.07 -12.38
C ASN A 391 25.05 4.69 -13.44
N LYS A 392 25.21 6.00 -13.74
CA LYS A 392 24.40 6.70 -14.75
C LYS A 392 24.39 6.03 -16.12
N GLN A 393 25.49 5.37 -16.49
CA GLN A 393 25.59 4.65 -17.77
C GLN A 393 24.65 3.43 -17.82
N GLU A 394 24.48 2.71 -16.71
CA GLU A 394 23.55 1.59 -16.62
C GLU A 394 22.10 2.09 -16.66
N PHE A 395 21.84 3.24 -16.03
CA PHE A 395 20.54 3.90 -16.11
C PHE A 395 20.19 4.30 -17.55
N SER A 396 21.12 4.93 -18.26
CA SER A 396 20.92 5.28 -19.67
C SER A 396 20.68 4.05 -20.55
N ARG A 397 21.32 2.91 -20.26
CA ARG A 397 21.08 1.66 -20.99
C ARG A 397 19.67 1.12 -20.72
N PHE A 398 19.24 1.09 -19.47
CA PHE A 398 17.88 0.71 -19.09
C PHE A 398 16.85 1.57 -19.84
N LEU A 399 17.07 2.87 -19.86
CA LEU A 399 16.25 3.81 -20.61
C LEU A 399 16.23 3.46 -22.11
N LEU A 400 17.36 3.26 -22.77
CA LEU A 400 17.43 2.93 -24.20
C LEU A 400 16.75 1.59 -24.56
N GLU A 401 16.80 0.61 -23.67
CA GLU A 401 16.08 -0.66 -23.83
C GLU A 401 14.57 -0.42 -23.73
N ASP A 402 14.12 0.29 -22.68
CA ASP A 402 12.71 0.62 -22.46
C ASP A 402 12.06 1.42 -23.60
N GLN A 403 12.82 2.28 -24.28
CA GLN A 403 12.33 3.07 -25.43
C GLN A 403 11.78 2.19 -26.56
N LYS A 404 12.29 0.97 -26.70
CA LYS A 404 11.93 0.01 -27.75
C LYS A 404 10.76 -0.89 -27.35
N GLU A 405 10.46 -0.98 -26.06
CA GLU A 405 9.43 -1.86 -25.52
C GLU A 405 8.02 -1.26 -25.74
N GLN A 406 7.07 -2.08 -26.18
CA GLN A 406 5.67 -1.65 -26.31
C GLN A 406 4.99 -1.67 -24.94
N GLY A 407 4.14 -0.68 -24.69
CA GLY A 407 3.34 -0.63 -23.46
C GLY A 407 2.85 0.77 -23.13
N LYS A 408 1.70 0.87 -22.47
CA LYS A 408 1.18 2.16 -22.05
C LYS A 408 2.06 2.73 -20.95
N ARG A 409 2.35 4.02 -21.06
CA ARG A 409 3.19 4.74 -20.11
C ARG A 409 2.35 5.74 -19.35
N ARG A 410 2.60 5.83 -18.05
CA ARG A 410 2.03 6.89 -17.22
C ARG A 410 3.10 7.53 -16.36
N ASN A 411 3.12 8.86 -16.35
CA ASN A 411 4.01 9.64 -15.53
C ASN A 411 3.21 10.60 -14.63
N ILE A 412 3.59 10.66 -13.36
CA ILE A 412 3.18 11.70 -12.42
C ILE A 412 4.41 12.57 -12.21
N LEU A 413 4.35 13.79 -12.74
CA LEU A 413 5.48 14.70 -12.81
C LEU A 413 5.33 15.83 -11.78
N PRO A 414 6.41 16.24 -11.10
CA PRO A 414 6.36 17.36 -10.16
C PRO A 414 6.23 18.72 -10.87
N SER A 415 6.52 18.79 -12.17
CA SER A 415 6.46 20.00 -13.00
C SER A 415 6.40 19.61 -14.49
N LEU A 416 6.35 20.60 -15.39
CA LEU A 416 6.22 20.41 -16.84
C LEU A 416 7.40 19.62 -17.43
N PRO A 417 7.15 18.68 -18.37
CA PRO A 417 8.19 17.82 -18.93
C PRO A 417 9.18 18.58 -19.81
N LEU A 418 10.48 18.45 -19.53
CA LEU A 418 11.54 19.16 -20.26
C LEU A 418 11.48 18.97 -21.80
N TYR A 419 11.04 17.81 -22.30
CA TYR A 419 11.05 17.52 -23.74
C TYR A 419 9.95 18.22 -24.53
N THR A 420 8.96 18.85 -23.88
CA THR A 420 7.87 19.56 -24.57
C THR A 420 8.21 21.01 -24.88
N MET A 421 9.24 21.60 -24.27
CA MET A 421 9.65 22.97 -24.61
C MET A 421 10.40 23.05 -25.93
N SER A 422 10.32 24.22 -26.56
CA SER A 422 11.19 24.54 -27.69
C SER A 422 12.63 24.79 -27.24
N GLU A 423 13.57 24.62 -28.16
CA GLU A 423 14.99 24.88 -27.87
C GLU A 423 15.23 26.35 -27.50
N ALA A 424 14.50 27.27 -28.15
CA ALA A 424 14.56 28.70 -27.86
C ALA A 424 14.10 29.01 -26.43
N THR A 425 12.98 28.42 -25.98
CA THR A 425 12.51 28.56 -24.59
C THR A 425 13.54 28.01 -23.60
N LEU A 426 14.17 26.85 -23.90
CA LEU A 426 15.22 26.30 -23.06
C LEU A 426 16.43 27.25 -22.95
N ASP A 427 16.87 27.86 -24.06
CA ASP A 427 17.98 28.81 -24.07
C ASP A 427 17.69 30.07 -23.24
N GLU A 428 16.45 30.60 -23.33
CA GLU A 428 16.00 31.71 -22.50
C GLU A 428 16.07 31.33 -21.00
N ILE A 429 15.54 30.17 -20.60
CA ILE A 429 15.59 29.70 -19.21
C ILE A 429 17.04 29.53 -18.73
N ILE A 430 17.92 28.93 -19.55
CA ILE A 430 19.34 28.75 -19.22
C ILE A 430 20.01 30.11 -18.97
N SER A 431 19.70 31.12 -19.78
CA SER A 431 20.29 32.46 -19.64
C SER A 431 19.92 33.15 -18.32
N GLU A 432 18.78 32.80 -17.73
CA GLU A 432 18.32 33.35 -16.44
C GLU A 432 18.89 32.61 -15.21
N ASN A 433 19.42 31.40 -15.37
CA ASN A 433 19.82 30.52 -14.24
C ASN A 433 21.35 30.39 -14.01
N TYR A 434 22.19 31.02 -14.84
CA TYR A 434 23.66 31.10 -14.67
C TYR A 434 24.39 29.77 -14.35
N PHE A 435 24.47 28.86 -15.33
CA PHE A 435 25.21 27.59 -15.19
C PHE A 435 26.59 27.59 -15.85
N SER A 436 27.43 26.61 -15.49
CA SER A 436 28.70 26.36 -16.18
C SER A 436 28.46 25.87 -17.62
N SER A 437 29.40 26.18 -18.51
CA SER A 437 29.33 25.72 -19.91
C SER A 437 29.31 24.19 -20.05
N GLU A 438 29.95 23.49 -19.11
CA GLU A 438 29.91 22.03 -19.02
C GLU A 438 28.50 21.51 -18.70
N PHE A 439 27.84 22.09 -17.70
CA PHE A 439 26.48 21.69 -17.34
C PHE A 439 25.49 22.03 -18.45
N ILE A 440 25.60 23.20 -19.09
CA ILE A 440 24.74 23.59 -20.22
C ILE A 440 24.83 22.56 -21.34
N ARG A 441 26.05 22.07 -21.65
CA ARG A 441 26.26 21.02 -22.65
C ARG A 441 25.59 19.71 -22.25
N GLU A 442 25.70 19.29 -20.99
CA GLU A 442 25.05 18.08 -20.49
C GLU A 442 23.51 18.21 -20.50
N LEU A 443 22.98 19.36 -20.08
CA LEU A 443 21.55 19.67 -20.11
C LEU A 443 20.99 19.63 -21.54
N LYS A 444 21.67 20.25 -22.51
CA LYS A 444 21.27 20.22 -23.91
C LYS A 444 21.29 18.80 -24.48
N TYR A 445 22.30 18.01 -24.15
CA TYR A 445 22.35 16.58 -24.53
C TYR A 445 21.20 15.78 -23.91
N TYR A 446 20.91 16.00 -22.62
CA TYR A 446 19.78 15.37 -21.93
C TYR A 446 18.43 15.76 -22.54
N TYR A 447 18.21 17.06 -22.83
CA TYR A 447 17.02 17.57 -23.51
C TYR A 447 16.77 16.85 -24.84
N LEU A 448 17.79 16.78 -25.71
CA LEU A 448 17.68 16.14 -27.02
C LEU A 448 17.41 14.63 -26.91
N ASN A 449 18.05 13.95 -25.96
CA ASN A 449 17.81 12.53 -25.71
C ASN A 449 16.39 12.27 -25.22
N GLN A 450 15.88 13.10 -24.30
CA GLN A 450 14.51 12.98 -23.80
C GLN A 450 13.48 13.21 -24.91
N LYS A 451 13.71 14.21 -25.76
CA LYS A 451 12.86 14.48 -26.93
C LYS A 451 12.84 13.29 -27.88
N THR A 452 14.02 12.80 -28.28
CA THR A 452 14.15 11.63 -29.17
C THR A 452 13.47 10.40 -28.59
N ARG A 453 13.68 10.14 -27.29
CA ARG A 453 13.07 9.02 -26.57
C ARG A 453 11.55 9.07 -26.64
N VAL A 454 10.95 10.21 -26.28
CA VAL A 454 9.50 10.36 -26.21
C VAL A 454 8.88 10.26 -27.60
N GLU A 455 9.47 10.92 -28.59
CA GLU A 455 9.05 10.82 -29.99
C GLU A 455 9.04 9.36 -30.48
N ASP A 456 10.08 8.59 -30.16
CA ASP A 456 10.15 7.17 -30.55
C ASP A 456 9.12 6.30 -29.83
N ILE A 457 8.87 6.57 -28.54
CA ILE A 457 7.83 5.88 -27.78
C ILE A 457 6.44 6.16 -28.37
N LEU A 458 6.15 7.43 -28.68
CA LEU A 458 4.85 7.87 -29.18
C LEU A 458 4.52 7.32 -30.57
N LYS A 459 5.51 6.81 -31.32
CA LYS A 459 5.28 6.09 -32.59
C LYS A 459 4.52 4.77 -32.39
N HIS A 460 4.60 4.15 -31.21
CA HIS A 460 4.05 2.80 -30.98
C HIS A 460 3.22 2.66 -29.70
N SER A 461 3.32 3.59 -28.76
CA SER A 461 2.67 3.49 -27.45
C SER A 461 2.06 4.81 -26.98
N GLU A 462 0.99 4.70 -26.20
CA GLU A 462 0.36 5.82 -25.50
C GLU A 462 1.18 6.25 -24.27
N MET A 463 1.26 7.56 -24.04
CA MET A 463 1.89 8.15 -22.86
C MET A 463 0.95 9.16 -22.21
N GLU A 464 0.58 8.90 -20.96
CA GLU A 464 -0.16 9.81 -20.11
C GLU A 464 0.77 10.54 -19.15
N ASN A 465 0.71 11.88 -19.14
CA ASN A 465 1.46 12.71 -18.22
C ASN A 465 0.53 13.55 -17.35
N GLU A 466 0.62 13.33 -16.06
CA GLU A 466 -0.05 14.11 -15.02
C GLU A 466 0.90 15.20 -14.53
N VAL A 467 0.49 16.46 -14.72
CA VAL A 467 1.23 17.66 -14.28
C VAL A 467 0.28 18.58 -13.50
N ALA A 468 0.86 19.38 -12.60
CA ALA A 468 0.10 20.43 -11.94
C ALA A 468 0.32 21.78 -12.62
N VAL A 469 -0.77 22.44 -12.99
CA VAL A 469 -0.76 23.82 -13.46
C VAL A 469 -0.72 24.74 -12.25
N GLN A 470 0.30 25.58 -12.21
CA GLN A 470 0.61 26.42 -11.07
C GLN A 470 -0.03 27.80 -11.24
N GLU A 471 -0.66 28.29 -10.18
CA GLU A 471 -1.05 29.69 -10.08
C GLU A 471 0.19 30.59 -10.06
N GLU A 472 0.05 31.83 -10.52
CA GLU A 472 1.15 32.77 -10.70
C GLU A 472 1.99 33.00 -9.44
N THR A 473 1.35 33.01 -8.27
CA THR A 473 1.99 33.15 -6.95
C THR A 473 2.90 31.98 -6.58
N ASN A 474 2.68 30.80 -7.17
CA ASN A 474 3.43 29.57 -6.89
C ASN A 474 4.53 29.30 -7.92
N ILE A 475 4.54 29.99 -9.07
CA ILE A 475 5.51 29.73 -10.15
C ILE A 475 6.95 29.92 -9.69
N GLN A 476 7.21 30.88 -8.78
CA GLN A 476 8.55 31.12 -8.22
C GLN A 476 9.15 29.90 -7.49
N PHE A 477 8.31 28.92 -7.10
CA PHE A 477 8.75 27.68 -6.46
C PHE A 477 8.84 26.50 -7.44
N CYS A 478 8.65 26.76 -8.74
CA CYS A 478 8.65 25.73 -9.77
C CYS A 478 10.02 25.63 -10.43
N PHE A 479 10.46 24.40 -10.61
CA PHE A 479 11.69 24.07 -11.32
C PHE A 479 11.43 22.97 -12.34
N ILE A 480 12.31 22.85 -13.33
CA ILE A 480 12.30 21.79 -14.32
C ILE A 480 12.96 20.55 -13.69
N PRO A 481 12.29 19.38 -13.70
CA PRO A 481 12.86 18.17 -13.13
C PRO A 481 14.03 17.65 -13.99
N LEU A 482 15.25 17.69 -13.42
CA LEU A 482 16.48 17.23 -14.09
C LEU A 482 17.01 15.90 -13.56
N ALA A 483 16.11 15.02 -13.10
CA ALA A 483 16.50 13.77 -12.43
C ALA A 483 17.46 12.90 -13.27
N GLY A 484 17.30 12.84 -14.60
CA GLY A 484 18.17 12.00 -15.43
C GLY A 484 19.62 12.52 -15.61
N ILE A 485 19.93 13.75 -15.16
CA ILE A 485 21.29 14.32 -15.23
C ILE A 485 22.14 13.90 -14.02
N PHE A 486 21.53 13.50 -12.90
CA PHE A 486 22.20 13.23 -11.62
C PHE A 486 22.97 14.41 -11.00
N GLY A 487 22.83 15.63 -11.52
CA GLY A 487 23.61 16.79 -11.05
C GLY A 487 23.04 17.53 -9.84
N GLY A 488 21.83 17.19 -9.37
CA GLY A 488 21.15 17.86 -8.25
C GLY A 488 20.85 19.35 -8.44
N GLN A 489 21.19 19.93 -9.60
CA GLN A 489 20.94 21.32 -9.96
C GLN A 489 19.47 21.52 -10.35
N GLU A 490 18.91 22.65 -9.92
CA GLU A 490 17.52 23.02 -10.16
C GLU A 490 17.47 24.13 -11.21
N LEU A 491 16.71 23.91 -12.28
CA LEU A 491 16.50 24.87 -13.36
C LEU A 491 15.16 25.57 -13.11
N TRP A 492 15.21 26.81 -12.60
CA TRP A 492 14.05 27.55 -12.12
C TRP A 492 13.34 28.32 -13.22
N TYR A 493 12.04 28.53 -13.02
CA TYR A 493 11.20 29.33 -13.90
C TYR A 493 11.09 30.79 -13.47
N SER A 494 11.09 31.70 -14.44
CA SER A 494 10.33 32.94 -14.35
C SER A 494 8.86 32.71 -14.72
N ALA A 495 7.97 33.59 -14.27
CA ALA A 495 6.52 33.46 -14.50
C ALA A 495 6.16 33.36 -15.98
N ASP A 496 6.78 34.19 -16.82
CA ASP A 496 6.52 34.24 -18.26
C ASP A 496 7.02 32.97 -18.97
N LEU A 497 8.21 32.49 -18.62
CA LEU A 497 8.78 31.27 -19.21
C LEU A 497 8.01 30.01 -18.81
N TYR A 498 7.44 29.96 -17.59
CA TYR A 498 6.55 28.88 -17.19
C TYR A 498 5.27 28.88 -18.03
N LYS A 499 4.60 30.04 -18.18
CA LYS A 499 3.38 30.17 -19.00
C LYS A 499 3.64 29.76 -20.45
N LYS A 500 4.77 30.22 -21.01
CA LYS A 500 5.24 29.83 -22.35
C LYS A 500 5.43 28.32 -22.47
N HIS A 501 6.13 27.69 -21.52
CA HIS A 501 6.34 26.24 -21.56
C HIS A 501 5.04 25.45 -21.36
N LEU A 502 4.09 25.93 -20.55
CA LEU A 502 2.79 25.29 -20.39
C LEU A 502 2.01 25.27 -21.71
N GLU A 503 2.02 26.39 -22.45
CA GLU A 503 1.42 26.46 -23.79
C GLU A 503 2.13 25.52 -24.77
N GLU A 504 3.46 25.46 -24.77
CA GLU A 504 4.24 24.51 -25.57
C GLU A 504 3.89 23.05 -25.22
N THR A 505 3.68 22.75 -23.93
CA THR A 505 3.26 21.42 -23.44
C THR A 505 1.88 21.05 -23.96
N ARG A 506 0.92 21.98 -23.92
CA ARG A 506 -0.44 21.80 -24.47
C ARG A 506 -0.41 21.60 -25.99
N ASN A 507 0.41 22.39 -26.69
CA ASN A 507 0.60 22.26 -28.14
C ASN A 507 1.24 20.92 -28.51
N PHE A 508 2.21 20.46 -27.72
CA PHE A 508 2.82 19.14 -27.88
C PHE A 508 1.76 18.04 -27.74
N ALA A 509 0.89 18.12 -26.72
CA ALA A 509 -0.21 17.17 -26.54
C ALA A 509 -1.21 17.21 -27.70
N ALA A 510 -1.59 18.40 -28.18
CA ALA A 510 -2.52 18.55 -29.30
C ALA A 510 -1.97 18.01 -30.63
N SER A 511 -0.65 18.03 -30.82
CA SER A 511 0.02 17.56 -32.04
C SER A 511 0.35 16.06 -32.04
N HIS A 512 0.26 15.38 -30.89
CA HIS A 512 0.60 13.96 -30.76
C HIS A 512 -0.60 13.14 -30.26
N THR A 513 -1.22 12.36 -31.16
CA THR A 513 -2.41 11.55 -30.83
C THR A 513 -2.19 10.56 -29.67
N ASN A 514 -0.97 10.04 -29.52
CA ASN A 514 -0.62 9.09 -28.47
C ASN A 514 -0.12 9.76 -27.17
N TYR A 515 -0.13 11.08 -27.08
CA TYR A 515 0.27 11.82 -25.88
C TYR A 515 -0.96 12.43 -25.21
N ILE A 516 -1.17 12.09 -23.94
CA ILE A 516 -2.30 12.56 -23.15
C ILE A 516 -1.76 13.40 -22.00
N LEU A 517 -2.12 14.68 -21.98
CA LEU A 517 -1.81 15.60 -20.89
C LEU A 517 -2.98 15.65 -19.91
N ILE A 518 -2.71 15.39 -18.63
CA ILE A 518 -3.65 15.51 -17.52
C ILE A 518 -3.17 16.69 -16.67
N GLU A 519 -3.98 17.75 -16.63
CA GLU A 519 -3.69 18.97 -15.87
C GLU A 519 -4.47 18.98 -14.55
N ASN A 520 -3.74 19.09 -13.44
CA ASN A 520 -4.29 19.21 -12.10
C ASN A 520 -4.03 20.60 -11.51
N SER A 521 -4.79 20.99 -10.49
CA SER A 521 -4.61 22.28 -9.80
C SER A 521 -3.46 22.30 -8.78
N ALA A 522 -2.96 21.14 -8.36
CA ALA A 522 -1.90 21.03 -7.36
C ALA A 522 -0.96 19.85 -7.65
N PRO A 523 0.35 20.01 -7.40
CA PRO A 523 1.32 18.94 -7.61
C PRO A 523 1.10 17.84 -6.57
N LYS A 524 1.03 16.60 -7.03
CA LYS A 524 0.91 15.46 -6.11
C LYS A 524 2.20 15.21 -5.33
N PHE A 525 3.33 15.41 -6.01
CA PHE A 525 4.67 15.27 -5.45
C PHE A 525 5.50 16.48 -5.84
N ARG A 526 6.41 16.92 -4.97
CA ARG A 526 7.26 18.10 -5.22
C ARG A 526 8.68 17.75 -5.65
N ASN A 527 9.12 16.55 -5.30
CA ASN A 527 10.49 16.04 -5.41
C ASN A 527 10.52 14.58 -5.91
N LEU A 528 9.40 14.08 -6.43
CA LEU A 528 9.28 12.70 -6.90
C LEU A 528 8.56 12.68 -8.23
N GLN A 529 9.25 12.14 -9.24
CA GLN A 529 8.64 11.71 -10.48
C GLN A 529 8.34 10.21 -10.38
N VAL A 530 7.09 9.83 -10.64
CA VAL A 530 6.66 8.43 -10.71
C VAL A 530 6.39 8.10 -12.17
N SER A 531 7.14 7.16 -12.74
CA SER A 531 6.98 6.71 -14.12
C SER A 531 6.65 5.22 -14.12
N ILE A 532 5.71 4.81 -14.98
CA ILE A 532 5.19 3.45 -14.99
C ILE A 532 5.00 3.00 -16.43
N MET A 533 5.38 1.74 -16.69
CA MET A 533 5.04 1.05 -17.92
C MET A 533 4.18 -0.17 -17.59
N ASP A 534 2.88 -0.06 -17.82
CA ASP A 534 1.86 -1.07 -17.50
C ASP A 534 2.12 -1.76 -16.13
N GLU A 535 2.11 -3.10 -16.08
CA GLU A 535 2.50 -3.90 -14.90
C GLU A 535 3.97 -4.37 -14.97
N ASN A 536 4.79 -3.81 -15.87
CA ASN A 536 6.16 -4.27 -16.12
C ASN A 536 7.19 -3.66 -15.16
N TRP A 537 7.15 -2.34 -14.97
CA TRP A 537 8.05 -1.65 -14.04
C TRP A 537 7.46 -0.34 -13.53
N ILE A 538 7.92 0.06 -12.33
CA ILE A 538 7.72 1.39 -11.76
C ILE A 538 9.09 2.00 -11.53
N MET A 539 9.25 3.27 -11.92
CA MET A 539 10.44 4.05 -11.66
C MET A 539 10.08 5.24 -10.76
N LEU A 540 10.71 5.30 -9.59
CA LEU A 540 10.60 6.39 -8.64
C LEU A 540 11.87 7.24 -8.72
N SER A 541 11.76 8.44 -9.27
CA SER A 541 12.90 9.33 -9.52
C SER A 541 12.85 10.53 -8.58
N LYS A 542 13.79 10.65 -7.63
CA LYS A 542 13.93 11.88 -6.85
C LYS A 542 14.63 12.95 -7.68
N THR A 543 14.06 14.15 -7.68
CA THR A 543 14.52 15.23 -8.56
C THR A 543 15.53 16.17 -7.90
N LYS A 544 15.52 16.25 -6.56
CA LYS A 544 16.48 17.00 -5.74
C LYS A 544 17.59 16.09 -5.21
N ASN A 545 18.68 16.71 -4.77
CA ASN A 545 19.86 16.02 -4.25
C ASN A 545 19.55 15.19 -2.98
N PRO A 546 19.95 13.91 -2.88
CA PRO A 546 20.55 13.08 -3.94
C PRO A 546 19.55 12.69 -5.01
N THR A 547 19.93 12.93 -6.26
CA THR A 547 19.20 12.43 -7.41
C THR A 547 19.39 10.91 -7.51
N ILE A 548 18.27 10.18 -7.46
CA ILE A 548 18.27 8.72 -7.38
C ILE A 548 17.03 8.16 -8.05
N HIS A 549 17.18 7.00 -8.70
CA HIS A 549 16.09 6.30 -9.35
C HIS A 549 15.93 4.88 -8.77
N PHE A 550 14.73 4.55 -8.32
CA PHE A 550 14.35 3.20 -7.94
C PHE A 550 13.53 2.58 -9.05
N VAL A 551 14.07 1.58 -9.74
CA VAL A 551 13.33 0.80 -10.74
C VAL A 551 12.88 -0.52 -10.12
N ILE A 552 11.59 -0.63 -9.87
CA ILE A 552 10.92 -1.80 -9.30
C ILE A 552 10.32 -2.61 -10.44
N GLN A 553 10.65 -3.90 -10.50
CA GLN A 553 10.13 -4.85 -11.50
C GLN A 553 9.41 -6.03 -10.83
N GLU A 554 9.23 -5.98 -9.51
CA GLU A 554 8.53 -7.04 -8.79
C GLU A 554 7.02 -6.95 -9.09
N PRO A 555 6.40 -8.02 -9.62
CA PRO A 555 5.05 -7.94 -10.17
C PRO A 555 3.96 -7.52 -9.18
N LYS A 556 4.05 -7.92 -7.90
CA LYS A 556 3.05 -7.55 -6.89
C LYS A 556 3.08 -6.04 -6.64
N LEU A 557 4.25 -5.44 -6.49
CA LEU A 557 4.42 -4.00 -6.32
C LEU A 557 4.03 -3.23 -7.58
N CYS A 558 4.47 -3.68 -8.76
CA CYS A 558 4.08 -3.11 -10.06
C CYS A 558 2.56 -3.02 -10.21
N LYS A 559 1.88 -4.14 -9.98
CA LYS A 559 0.42 -4.22 -10.04
C LYS A 559 -0.27 -3.31 -9.02
N THR A 560 0.25 -3.24 -7.80
CA THR A 560 -0.36 -2.42 -6.75
C THR A 560 -0.29 -0.92 -7.08
N VAL A 561 0.89 -0.42 -7.45
CA VAL A 561 1.03 1.01 -7.78
C VAL A 561 0.22 1.36 -9.03
N TRP A 562 0.20 0.48 -10.04
CA TRP A 562 -0.65 0.65 -11.23
C TRP A 562 -2.13 0.79 -10.86
N LYS A 563 -2.66 -0.11 -10.02
CA LYS A 563 -4.05 -0.06 -9.56
C LYS A 563 -4.38 1.17 -8.73
N MET A 564 -3.49 1.60 -7.84
CA MET A 564 -3.70 2.85 -7.07
C MET A 564 -3.95 4.01 -8.02
N ILE A 565 -3.20 4.07 -9.12
CA ILE A 565 -3.26 5.15 -10.09
C ILE A 565 -4.49 5.06 -10.99
N GLU A 566 -4.87 3.86 -11.43
CA GLU A 566 -6.10 3.65 -12.21
C GLU A 566 -7.38 3.96 -11.41
N LYS A 567 -7.41 3.63 -10.11
CA LYS A 567 -8.56 3.97 -9.25
C LYS A 567 -8.79 5.49 -9.14
N ARG A 568 -7.74 6.30 -9.26
CA ARG A 568 -7.84 7.76 -9.18
C ARG A 568 -8.54 8.36 -10.39
N LYS A 569 -8.23 7.87 -11.60
CA LYS A 569 -8.95 8.26 -12.84
C LYS A 569 -10.47 8.07 -12.71
N ALA A 570 -10.89 6.97 -12.10
CA ALA A 570 -12.31 6.67 -11.93
C ALA A 570 -13.01 7.60 -10.92
N LYS A 571 -12.26 8.28 -10.05
CA LYS A 571 -12.79 9.27 -9.10
C LYS A 571 -12.84 10.67 -9.74
N GLU A 572 -11.78 11.07 -10.44
CA GLU A 572 -11.68 12.37 -11.13
C GLU A 572 -12.61 12.49 -12.35
N SER A 573 -13.03 11.37 -12.96
CA SER A 573 -14.03 11.37 -14.04
C SER A 573 -15.49 11.42 -13.56
N ARG A 574 -15.72 11.43 -12.24
CA ARG A 574 -17.06 11.47 -11.62
C ARG A 574 -17.33 12.78 -10.85
N GLU A 575 -16.31 13.62 -10.70
CA GLU A 575 -16.39 15.00 -10.22
C GLU A 575 -16.34 15.93 -11.43
#